data_AF-A0AAX4I2N9-F1
#
_entry.id   AF-A0AAX4I2N9-F1
#
_cell.length_a   1.000
_cell.length_b   1.000
_cell.length_c   1.000
_cell.angle_alpha   90.00
_cell.angle_beta   90.00
_cell.angle_gamma   90.00
#
_symmetry.space_group_name_H-M   'P 1'
#
loop_
_entity.id
_entity.type
_entity.pdbx_description
1 polymer ?
#
loop_
_entity_poly.entity_id
_entity_poly.type
_entity_poly.pdbx_seq_one_letter_code
_entity_poly.pdbx_strand_id
1 'polypeptide(L)'
;MPKTKAIPDPLAEDRQRTQTVPKLPRTQEVVNGPMVSTPAPATAGDGDNMTVINSDGTTTTYTASGKLLDGEQQRTSEEAKAITDSDRATAKGSPSVRSKKMERMKRKLENKKAKSARHQSTNLLDLPNELLFNIFSQMRPSEVLGILHICRAFHDLVQHSEALLSRHIVSARYPVLAKCFRLPVSLDDIDPKLHVVLQYETRIQMLGIHRRYQHIPQPDPFAACTCLTCVLRWQALFTIIDFNYWQENLASGKPIPVIPRDQIPEWNKTLKERTARIVLRALKSPLMYARILEMHLMNTCAAIKRQTENRGNRRRHFTMTQADEDSGTDSFLEQEGPSTADMPFQRDGYDLLEVFLPTRTWLKNETRWAYMPADIHDRDLAWAAKRWNPVFAAEPIPKDSEV
;
A
#
# COMPACT_ATOMS: atom_id res chain seq x y z
N MET A 1 -39.51 42.63 -27.28
CA MET A 1 -38.92 41.32 -27.65
C MET A 1 -37.45 41.51 -28.00
N PRO A 2 -36.53 41.53 -27.03
CA PRO A 2 -35.11 41.71 -27.30
C PRO A 2 -34.41 40.37 -27.60
N LYS A 3 -33.46 40.43 -28.53
CA LYS A 3 -32.65 39.32 -29.05
C LYS A 3 -31.64 38.85 -28.01
N THR A 4 -31.61 37.55 -27.73
CA THR A 4 -30.61 36.88 -26.89
C THR A 4 -29.29 36.74 -27.63
N LYS A 5 -28.20 37.19 -26.99
CA LYS A 5 -26.81 37.03 -27.43
C LYS A 5 -26.36 35.58 -27.22
N ALA A 6 -25.68 35.03 -28.22
CA ALA A 6 -25.01 33.73 -28.13
C ALA A 6 -23.79 33.80 -27.21
N ILE A 7 -23.62 32.76 -26.39
CA ILE A 7 -22.48 32.51 -25.50
C ILE A 7 -21.42 31.73 -26.31
N PRO A 8 -20.12 32.10 -26.27
CA PRO A 8 -19.08 31.40 -27.03
C PRO A 8 -18.65 30.08 -26.37
N ASP A 9 -18.35 29.11 -27.22
CA ASP A 9 -17.95 27.73 -26.91
C ASP A 9 -16.45 27.65 -26.50
N PRO A 10 -16.10 27.16 -25.30
CA PRO A 10 -14.73 27.19 -24.78
C PRO A 10 -13.85 25.99 -25.18
N LEU A 11 -14.20 25.21 -26.22
CA LEU A 11 -13.46 23.99 -26.61
C LEU A 11 -12.71 24.08 -27.95
N ALA A 12 -12.47 25.28 -28.49
CA ALA A 12 -11.85 25.45 -29.80
C ALA A 12 -10.31 25.53 -29.83
N GLU A 13 -9.60 25.66 -28.70
CA GLU A 13 -8.17 26.05 -28.73
C GLU A 13 -7.13 24.91 -28.58
N ASP A 14 -7.51 23.66 -28.31
CA ASP A 14 -6.50 22.62 -28.01
C ASP A 14 -6.16 21.67 -29.18
N ARG A 15 -6.45 22.07 -30.42
CA ARG A 15 -6.25 21.24 -31.62
C ARG A 15 -4.96 21.46 -32.41
N GLN A 16 -3.97 22.18 -31.87
CA GLN A 16 -2.69 22.37 -32.56
C GLN A 16 -1.49 22.26 -31.63
N ARG A 17 -1.04 21.02 -31.33
CA ARG A 17 0.37 20.75 -31.04
C ARG A 17 0.79 19.30 -31.35
N THR A 18 1.30 19.15 -32.57
CA THR A 18 2.48 18.35 -32.96
C THR A 18 2.57 16.88 -32.55
N GLN A 19 2.32 16.02 -33.52
CA GLN A 19 2.87 14.68 -33.66
C GLN A 19 4.39 14.75 -33.90
N THR A 20 5.17 14.00 -33.12
CA THR A 20 6.52 13.55 -33.52
C THR A 20 6.66 12.07 -33.17
N VAL A 21 6.99 11.27 -34.17
CA VAL A 21 7.12 9.80 -34.13
C VAL A 21 8.57 9.45 -33.78
N PRO A 22 8.85 8.57 -32.79
CA PRO A 22 10.17 7.99 -32.64
C PRO A 22 10.28 6.67 -33.41
N LYS A 23 11.35 6.57 -34.22
CA LYS A 23 11.82 5.41 -34.96
C LYS A 23 12.22 4.24 -34.04
N LEU A 24 11.91 3.01 -34.46
CA LEU A 24 12.49 1.78 -33.92
C LEU A 24 14.02 1.71 -34.15
N PRO A 25 14.79 1.15 -33.20
CA PRO A 25 16.11 0.63 -33.48
C PRO A 25 16.11 -0.86 -33.84
N ARG A 26 17.19 -1.18 -34.51
CA ARG A 26 17.52 -2.34 -35.33
C ARG A 26 18.09 -3.48 -34.48
N THR A 27 17.82 -4.71 -34.92
CA THR A 27 18.37 -5.98 -34.46
C THR A 27 19.90 -5.97 -34.45
N GLN A 28 20.52 -6.51 -33.39
CA GLN A 28 21.93 -6.94 -33.40
C GLN A 28 22.13 -8.24 -32.62
N GLU A 29 23.13 -8.96 -33.10
CA GLU A 29 23.40 -10.39 -32.96
C GLU A 29 24.03 -10.82 -31.63
N VAL A 30 23.93 -12.12 -31.40
CA VAL A 30 24.52 -12.92 -30.33
C VAL A 30 26.01 -13.17 -30.59
N VAL A 31 26.90 -12.86 -29.64
CA VAL A 31 28.21 -13.53 -29.48
C VAL A 31 28.59 -13.62 -27.99
N ASN A 32 29.15 -14.79 -27.64
CA ASN A 32 29.56 -15.33 -26.34
C ASN A 32 30.58 -14.50 -25.52
N GLY A 33 30.57 -14.63 -24.19
CA GLY A 33 31.59 -14.10 -23.24
C GLY A 33 32.82 -15.02 -23.10
N PRO A 34 33.53 -15.06 -21.95
CA PRO A 34 33.81 -14.03 -20.93
C PRO A 34 35.34 -13.80 -20.76
N MET A 35 35.77 -12.63 -20.24
CA MET A 35 37.14 -12.48 -19.71
C MET A 35 37.19 -11.64 -18.44
N VAL A 36 37.83 -12.24 -17.44
CA VAL A 36 38.18 -11.72 -16.12
C VAL A 36 39.33 -10.74 -16.25
N SER A 37 39.23 -9.56 -15.62
CA SER A 37 40.37 -8.68 -15.39
C SER A 37 40.27 -8.02 -14.02
N THR A 38 41.17 -8.43 -13.14
CA THR A 38 41.50 -7.88 -11.82
C THR A 38 42.14 -6.48 -11.94
N PRO A 39 42.10 -5.65 -10.87
CA PRO A 39 42.42 -4.23 -10.95
C PRO A 39 43.92 -3.92 -10.82
N ALA A 40 44.36 -2.87 -11.52
CA ALA A 40 45.69 -2.27 -11.40
C ALA A 40 45.84 -1.43 -10.10
N PRO A 41 47.08 -1.27 -9.58
CA PRO A 41 47.33 -0.72 -8.25
C PRO A 41 47.38 0.81 -8.22
N ALA A 42 46.97 1.35 -7.08
CA ALA A 42 47.01 2.76 -6.74
C ALA A 42 48.46 3.27 -6.58
N THR A 43 48.65 4.52 -7.00
CA THR A 43 49.84 5.35 -6.91
C THR A 43 50.31 5.58 -5.47
N ALA A 44 51.63 5.54 -5.31
CA ALA A 44 52.42 5.72 -4.10
C ALA A 44 52.38 7.14 -3.51
N GLY A 45 52.53 7.22 -2.19
CA GLY A 45 52.85 8.45 -1.48
C GLY A 45 52.67 8.35 0.04
N ASP A 46 53.56 7.64 0.75
CA ASP A 46 54.30 8.14 1.92
C ASP A 46 55.25 7.04 2.45
N GLY A 47 56.41 7.45 2.95
CA GLY A 47 57.61 6.61 3.15
C GLY A 47 57.42 5.29 3.91
N ASP A 48 57.77 4.20 3.23
CA ASP A 48 57.63 2.83 3.71
C ASP A 48 58.88 2.42 4.53
N ASN A 49 58.79 2.57 5.85
CA ASN A 49 59.75 2.02 6.81
C ASN A 49 59.19 0.69 7.33
N MET A 50 59.88 -0.40 7.03
CA MET A 50 59.48 -1.74 7.47
C MET A 50 60.03 -1.99 8.87
N THR A 51 59.13 -2.23 9.82
CA THR A 51 59.48 -2.44 11.23
C THR A 51 59.33 -3.93 11.55
N VAL A 52 60.43 -4.60 11.90
CA VAL A 52 60.46 -6.04 12.21
C VAL A 52 60.61 -6.22 13.72
N ILE A 53 59.72 -7.01 14.32
CA ILE A 53 59.82 -7.41 15.73
C ILE A 53 60.59 -8.73 15.77
N ASN A 54 61.79 -8.70 16.32
CA ASN A 54 62.63 -9.87 16.49
C ASN A 54 62.09 -10.76 17.62
N SER A 55 62.46 -12.04 17.58
CA SER A 55 62.07 -13.06 18.57
C SER A 55 62.54 -12.78 20.00
N ASP A 56 63.51 -11.87 20.18
CA ASP A 56 63.98 -11.38 21.49
C ASP A 56 63.17 -10.18 22.03
N GLY A 57 62.14 -9.75 21.29
CA GLY A 57 61.28 -8.62 21.64
C GLY A 57 61.83 -7.25 21.23
N THR A 58 63.00 -7.19 20.59
CA THR A 58 63.53 -5.94 20.04
C THR A 58 62.86 -5.60 18.71
N THR A 59 62.81 -4.31 18.37
CA THR A 59 62.21 -3.85 17.11
C THR A 59 63.25 -3.12 16.28
N THR A 60 63.52 -3.60 15.06
CA THR A 60 64.44 -2.97 14.12
C THR A 60 63.67 -2.39 12.94
N THR A 61 63.98 -1.14 12.59
CA THR A 61 63.39 -0.44 11.45
C THR A 61 64.35 -0.42 10.27
N TYR A 62 63.86 -0.88 9.12
CA TYR A 62 64.56 -0.89 7.84
C TYR A 62 63.94 0.14 6.90
N THR A 63 64.76 0.80 6.09
CA THR A 63 64.25 1.56 4.94
C THR A 63 63.81 0.62 3.81
N ALA A 64 63.01 1.11 2.87
CA ALA A 64 62.58 0.36 1.68
C ALA A 64 63.73 -0.21 0.81
N SER A 65 64.99 0.22 1.03
CA SER A 65 66.19 -0.33 0.37
C SER A 65 66.97 -1.36 1.20
N GLY A 66 66.41 -1.81 2.33
CA GLY A 66 66.97 -2.89 3.15
C GLY A 66 68.15 -2.50 4.03
N LYS A 67 68.43 -1.20 4.21
CA LYS A 67 69.47 -0.72 5.13
C LYS A 67 68.91 -0.55 6.54
N LEU A 68 69.61 -1.11 7.52
CA LEU A 68 69.32 -0.98 8.94
C LEU A 68 69.58 0.46 9.40
N LEU A 69 68.56 1.09 10.00
CA LEU A 69 68.71 2.41 10.62
C LEU A 69 69.18 2.25 12.07
N ASP A 70 70.49 2.10 12.26
CA ASP A 70 71.12 2.18 13.58
C ASP A 70 71.41 3.65 13.89
N GLY A 71 70.46 4.31 14.56
CA GLY A 71 70.62 5.69 14.99
C GLY A 71 69.52 6.08 15.97
N GLU A 72 69.92 6.30 17.22
CA GLU A 72 69.09 6.89 18.27
C GLU A 72 68.48 8.21 17.76
N GLN A 73 67.19 8.20 17.43
CA GLN A 73 66.43 9.44 17.34
C GLN A 73 66.21 9.96 18.76
N GLN A 74 67.12 10.83 19.17
CA GLN A 74 66.98 11.77 20.29
C GLN A 74 65.61 12.45 20.19
N ARG A 75 64.67 12.03 21.04
CA ARG A 75 63.46 12.81 21.32
C ARG A 75 63.90 14.11 21.98
N THR A 76 63.60 15.22 21.32
CA THR A 76 63.59 16.53 21.94
C THR A 76 62.69 16.49 23.18
N SER A 77 63.30 16.67 24.34
CA SER A 77 62.64 16.84 25.62
C SER A 77 61.96 18.21 25.65
N GLU A 78 60.69 18.26 25.28
CA GLU A 78 59.81 19.35 25.73
C GLU A 78 59.57 19.19 27.23
N GLU A 79 59.78 20.28 27.94
CA GLU A 79 59.86 20.43 29.39
C GLU A 79 58.66 19.82 30.13
N ALA A 80 58.91 18.75 30.89
CA ALA A 80 58.02 18.30 31.92
C ALA A 80 58.03 19.33 33.06
N LYS A 81 57.05 20.24 33.07
CA LYS A 81 56.70 21.01 34.27
C LYS A 81 56.53 20.03 35.43
N ALA A 82 57.31 20.23 36.49
CA ALA A 82 57.19 19.48 37.73
C ALA A 82 55.78 19.64 38.31
N ILE A 83 55.02 18.54 38.30
CA ILE A 83 53.72 18.45 38.96
C ILE A 83 54.01 18.39 40.46
N THR A 84 53.60 19.42 41.20
CA THR A 84 53.66 19.46 42.66
C THR A 84 52.47 18.71 43.25
N ASP A 85 52.67 18.10 44.44
CA ASP A 85 51.71 17.23 45.15
C ASP A 85 50.40 17.93 45.56
N SER A 86 50.31 19.25 45.31
CA SER A 86 49.16 20.12 45.54
C SER A 86 47.99 19.88 44.59
N ASP A 87 48.21 19.27 43.42
CA ASP A 87 47.17 19.04 42.41
C ASP A 87 46.41 17.72 42.60
N ARG A 88 46.68 17.00 43.69
CA ARG A 88 46.12 15.65 43.95
C ARG A 88 44.78 15.65 44.71
N ALA A 89 44.29 16.81 45.15
CA ALA A 89 43.04 16.92 45.90
C ALA A 89 42.02 17.80 45.16
N THR A 90 40.85 17.23 44.85
CA THR A 90 39.65 18.05 44.69
C THR A 90 39.22 18.54 46.07
N ALA A 91 38.57 19.71 46.15
CA ALA A 91 38.16 20.39 47.39
C ALA A 91 37.19 19.59 48.31
N LYS A 92 36.96 18.29 48.06
CA LYS A 92 36.14 17.38 48.85
C LYS A 92 36.79 16.01 49.12
N GLY A 93 38.12 15.95 49.24
CA GLY A 93 38.80 14.89 50.01
C GLY A 93 38.66 13.43 49.56
N SER A 94 38.14 13.13 48.38
CA SER A 94 38.16 11.76 47.83
C SER A 94 39.40 11.55 46.96
N PRO A 95 40.20 10.49 47.17
CA PRO A 95 41.37 10.24 46.35
C PRO A 95 40.91 9.93 44.91
N SER A 96 41.34 10.76 43.95
CA SER A 96 41.14 10.46 42.54
C SER A 96 42.10 9.33 42.14
N VAL A 97 41.72 8.09 42.44
CA VAL A 97 42.43 6.90 41.94
C VAL A 97 42.10 6.77 40.44
N ARG A 98 42.74 7.62 39.64
CA ARG A 98 42.84 7.45 38.18
C ARG A 98 43.80 6.31 37.90
N SER A 99 43.33 5.09 38.09
CA SER A 99 44.01 3.91 37.58
C SER A 99 44.16 4.09 36.06
N LYS A 100 45.41 4.10 35.56
CA LYS A 100 45.72 4.16 34.12
C LYS A 100 44.95 3.09 33.32
N LYS A 101 44.62 1.95 33.95
CA LYS A 101 43.81 0.88 33.36
C LYS A 101 42.35 1.28 33.19
N MET A 102 41.79 1.99 34.17
CA MET A 102 40.41 2.50 34.13
C MET A 102 40.26 3.68 33.16
N GLU A 103 41.27 4.57 33.08
CA GLU A 103 41.34 5.64 32.07
C GLU A 103 41.40 5.06 30.65
N ARG A 104 42.24 4.02 30.43
CA ARG A 104 42.32 3.31 29.14
C ARG A 104 41.03 2.57 28.79
N MET A 105 40.36 1.96 29.77
CA MET A 105 39.07 1.31 29.55
C MET A 105 37.99 2.32 29.22
N LYS A 106 37.93 3.45 29.94
CA LYS A 106 37.00 4.56 29.67
C LYS A 106 37.24 5.14 28.27
N ARG A 107 38.49 5.41 27.89
CA ARG A 107 38.85 5.90 26.55
C ARG A 107 38.55 4.86 25.45
N LYS A 108 38.69 3.56 25.72
CA LYS A 108 38.23 2.49 24.80
C LYS A 108 36.70 2.48 24.65
N LEU A 109 35.97 2.69 25.75
CA LEU A 109 34.50 2.72 25.76
C LEU A 109 33.97 3.98 25.08
N GLU A 110 34.59 5.13 25.32
CA GLU A 110 34.32 6.39 24.64
C GLU A 110 34.68 6.31 23.16
N ASN A 111 35.82 5.70 22.78
CA ASN A 111 36.16 5.47 21.38
C ASN A 111 35.21 4.48 20.70
N LYS A 112 34.71 3.46 21.40
CA LYS A 112 33.66 2.56 20.89
C LYS A 112 32.33 3.32 20.71
N LYS A 113 31.95 4.15 21.67
CA LYS A 113 30.76 5.01 21.60
C LYS A 113 30.88 6.08 20.50
N ALA A 114 32.06 6.68 20.30
CA ALA A 114 32.34 7.65 19.25
C ALA A 114 32.40 7.00 17.85
N LYS A 115 32.91 5.78 17.75
CA LYS A 115 32.82 4.97 16.52
C LYS A 115 31.38 4.53 16.22
N SER A 116 30.60 4.21 17.26
CA SER A 116 29.15 3.95 17.12
C SER A 116 28.37 5.21 16.75
N ALA A 117 28.80 6.39 17.20
CA ALA A 117 28.19 7.67 16.83
C ALA A 117 28.43 8.05 15.35
N ARG A 118 29.45 7.47 14.70
CA ARG A 118 29.61 7.56 13.23
C ARG A 118 28.60 6.72 12.44
N HIS A 119 27.91 5.78 13.10
CA HIS A 119 26.79 5.01 12.53
C HIS A 119 25.43 5.57 12.98
N GLN A 120 25.34 6.87 13.26
CA GLN A 120 24.04 7.52 13.35
C GLN A 120 23.45 7.54 11.93
N SER A 121 22.31 6.88 11.74
CA SER A 121 21.56 6.89 10.48
C SER A 121 21.22 8.35 10.14
N THR A 122 21.89 8.92 9.14
CA THR A 122 21.65 10.29 8.71
C THR A 122 20.46 10.37 7.76
N ASN A 123 20.22 9.30 7.00
CA ASN A 123 19.16 9.21 6.01
C ASN A 123 18.19 8.09 6.34
N LEU A 124 16.95 8.21 5.84
CA LEU A 124 15.91 7.20 6.01
C LEU A 124 16.35 5.83 5.45
N LEU A 125 17.09 5.82 4.35
CA LEU A 125 17.63 4.60 3.71
C LEU A 125 18.74 3.91 4.51
N ASP A 126 19.33 4.60 5.50
CA ASP A 126 20.35 4.01 6.38
C ASP A 126 19.70 3.18 7.50
N LEU A 127 18.36 3.19 7.62
CA LEU A 127 17.62 2.41 8.60
C LEU A 127 17.53 0.93 8.20
N PRO A 128 17.56 0.01 9.17
CA PRO A 128 17.19 -1.39 8.95
C PRO A 128 15.79 -1.55 8.33
N ASN A 129 15.63 -2.56 7.48
CA ASN A 129 14.38 -2.84 6.78
C ASN A 129 13.20 -3.04 7.73
N GLU A 130 13.44 -3.54 8.94
CA GLU A 130 12.42 -3.74 9.97
C GLU A 130 11.87 -2.41 10.48
N LEU A 131 12.71 -1.38 10.62
CA LEU A 131 12.28 -0.05 11.02
C LEU A 131 11.52 0.64 9.89
N LEU A 132 11.99 0.50 8.65
CA LEU A 132 11.27 0.99 7.47
C LEU A 132 9.90 0.34 7.33
N PHE A 133 9.82 -0.98 7.51
CA PHE A 133 8.55 -1.71 7.52
C PHE A 133 7.61 -1.19 8.60
N ASN A 134 8.10 -0.99 9.83
CA ASN A 134 7.29 -0.44 10.92
C ASN A 134 6.78 0.96 10.60
N ILE A 135 7.61 1.83 10.02
CA ILE A 135 7.18 3.17 9.57
C ILE A 135 6.08 3.03 8.52
N PHE A 136 6.30 2.24 7.48
CA PHE A 136 5.32 2.05 6.40
C PHE A 136 4.01 1.44 6.89
N SER A 137 4.06 0.59 7.93
CA SER A 137 2.85 -0.02 8.50
C SER A 137 1.91 0.97 9.20
N GLN A 138 2.43 2.13 9.62
CA GLN A 138 1.64 3.20 10.24
C GLN A 138 1.05 4.18 9.23
N MET A 139 1.62 4.19 8.01
CA MET A 139 1.21 5.06 6.92
C MET A 139 -0.11 4.61 6.29
N ARG A 140 -0.76 5.53 5.57
CA ARG A 140 -1.95 5.21 4.80
C ARG A 140 -1.58 4.45 3.52
N PRO A 141 -2.44 3.56 3.01
CA PRO A 141 -2.17 2.83 1.76
C PRO A 141 -1.80 3.74 0.58
N SER A 142 -2.46 4.91 0.45
CA SER A 142 -2.14 5.93 -0.55
C SER A 142 -0.69 6.44 -0.47
N GLU A 143 -0.19 6.66 0.74
CA GLU A 143 1.17 7.14 0.99
C GLU A 143 2.20 6.04 0.72
N VAL A 144 1.90 4.80 1.12
CA VAL A 144 2.74 3.63 0.82
C VAL A 144 2.84 3.40 -0.69
N LEU A 145 1.73 3.53 -1.42
CA LEU A 145 1.74 3.48 -2.88
C LEU A 145 2.55 4.64 -3.49
N GLY A 146 2.54 5.82 -2.87
CA GLY A 146 3.40 6.95 -3.26
C GLY A 146 4.89 6.64 -3.08
N ILE A 147 5.26 5.95 -1.99
CA ILE A 147 6.64 5.55 -1.69
C ILE A 147 7.26 4.66 -2.77
N LEU A 148 6.45 3.81 -3.42
CA LEU A 148 6.90 2.97 -4.55
C LEU A 148 7.54 3.78 -5.69
N HIS A 149 7.18 5.06 -5.82
CA HIS A 149 7.67 5.92 -6.89
C HIS A 149 8.85 6.80 -6.50
N ILE A 150 9.29 6.76 -5.23
CA ILE A 150 10.37 7.63 -4.73
C ILE A 150 11.75 7.10 -5.16
N CYS A 151 12.03 5.84 -4.87
CA CYS A 151 13.31 5.22 -5.23
C CYS A 151 13.19 3.69 -5.38
N ARG A 152 14.18 3.09 -6.07
CA ARG A 152 14.20 1.63 -6.31
C ARG A 152 14.26 0.81 -5.03
N ALA A 153 15.04 1.23 -4.04
CA ALA A 153 15.15 0.52 -2.77
C ALA A 153 13.80 0.40 -2.04
N PHE A 154 13.02 1.48 -2.02
CA PHE A 154 11.67 1.46 -1.45
C PHE A 154 10.68 0.68 -2.31
N HIS A 155 10.78 0.81 -3.63
CA HIS A 155 9.98 0.00 -4.54
C HIS A 155 10.17 -1.49 -4.25
N ASP A 156 11.42 -1.95 -4.19
CA ASP A 156 11.76 -3.34 -3.94
C ASP A 156 11.32 -3.75 -2.53
N LEU A 157 11.60 -2.95 -1.50
CA LEU A 157 11.21 -3.27 -0.12
C LEU A 157 9.69 -3.44 0.03
N VAL A 158 8.89 -2.51 -0.51
CA VAL A 158 7.43 -2.57 -0.43
C VAL A 158 6.90 -3.73 -1.29
N GLN A 159 7.46 -3.97 -2.47
CA GLN A 159 7.05 -5.08 -3.33
C GLN A 159 7.31 -6.45 -2.69
N HIS A 160 8.47 -6.64 -2.05
CA HIS A 160 8.80 -7.89 -1.35
C HIS A 160 7.95 -8.11 -0.08
N SER A 161 7.55 -7.02 0.60
CA SER A 161 6.79 -7.08 1.85
C SER A 161 5.30 -6.79 1.69
N GLU A 162 4.80 -6.67 0.46
CA GLU A 162 3.47 -6.12 0.15
C GLU A 162 2.35 -6.83 0.92
N ALA A 163 2.35 -8.16 0.91
CA ALA A 163 1.32 -8.96 1.58
C ALA A 163 1.33 -8.77 3.10
N LEU A 164 2.51 -8.76 3.72
CA LEU A 164 2.66 -8.57 5.17
C LEU A 164 2.28 -7.16 5.59
N LEU A 165 2.74 -6.17 4.82
CA LEU A 165 2.46 -4.76 5.07
C LEU A 165 0.96 -4.47 4.94
N SER A 166 0.34 -4.95 3.86
CA SER A 166 -1.09 -4.79 3.60
C SER A 166 -1.93 -5.45 4.69
N ARG A 167 -1.55 -6.66 5.12
CA ARG A 167 -2.24 -7.35 6.22
C ARG A 167 -2.17 -6.55 7.52
N HIS A 168 -1.00 -6.01 7.86
CA HIS A 168 -0.83 -5.15 9.03
C HIS A 168 -1.71 -3.91 8.95
N ILE A 169 -1.63 -3.16 7.85
CA ILE A 169 -2.40 -1.93 7.64
C ILE A 169 -3.90 -2.21 7.72
N VAL A 170 -4.39 -3.25 7.03
CA VAL A 170 -5.82 -3.61 7.04
C VAL A 170 -6.28 -4.03 8.43
N SER A 171 -5.50 -4.84 9.14
CA SER A 171 -5.86 -5.27 10.50
C SER A 171 -5.86 -4.13 11.53
N ALA A 172 -4.97 -3.15 11.36
CA ALA A 172 -4.82 -2.04 12.29
C ALA A 172 -5.81 -0.90 12.00
N ARG A 173 -6.07 -0.59 10.73
CA ARG A 173 -6.88 0.58 10.33
C ARG A 173 -8.28 0.23 9.85
N TYR A 174 -8.47 -0.95 9.24
CA TYR A 174 -9.71 -1.31 8.53
C TYR A 174 -10.35 -2.64 8.99
N PRO A 175 -10.38 -2.99 10.30
CA PRO A 175 -10.95 -4.26 10.76
C PRO A 175 -12.44 -4.46 10.43
N VAL A 176 -13.26 -3.40 10.39
CA VAL A 176 -14.69 -3.49 10.07
C VAL A 176 -14.90 -3.60 8.56
N LEU A 177 -14.27 -2.70 7.79
CA LEU A 177 -14.40 -2.63 6.35
C LEU A 177 -13.89 -3.90 5.69
N ALA A 178 -12.80 -4.49 6.18
CA ALA A 178 -12.26 -5.74 5.66
C ALA A 178 -13.24 -6.92 5.78
N LYS A 179 -14.10 -6.92 6.81
CA LYS A 179 -15.14 -7.94 6.99
C LYS A 179 -16.30 -7.76 6.00
N CYS A 180 -16.67 -6.51 5.72
CA CYS A 180 -17.78 -6.16 4.81
C CYS A 180 -17.40 -6.27 3.33
N PHE A 181 -16.16 -5.89 2.99
CA PHE A 181 -15.68 -5.80 1.61
C PHE A 181 -14.60 -6.83 1.35
N ARG A 182 -15.00 -8.09 1.23
CA ARG A 182 -14.08 -9.15 0.82
C ARG A 182 -13.83 -9.10 -0.68
N LEU A 183 -12.63 -9.46 -1.10
CA LEU A 183 -12.30 -9.58 -2.53
C LEU A 183 -13.07 -10.75 -3.18
N PRO A 184 -13.50 -10.59 -4.44
CA PRO A 184 -13.78 -11.72 -5.31
C PRO A 184 -12.57 -12.65 -5.39
N VAL A 185 -12.82 -13.94 -5.59
CA VAL A 185 -11.73 -14.93 -5.74
C VAL A 185 -11.28 -14.91 -7.21
N SER A 186 -9.96 -14.97 -7.44
CA SER A 186 -9.43 -15.13 -8.80
C SER A 186 -9.92 -16.44 -9.40
N LEU A 187 -10.15 -16.48 -10.71
CA LEU A 187 -10.51 -17.75 -11.33
C LEU A 187 -9.35 -18.76 -11.23
N ASP A 188 -8.11 -18.28 -11.27
CA ASP A 188 -6.89 -19.11 -11.16
C ASP A 188 -6.81 -19.89 -9.84
N ASP A 189 -7.44 -19.38 -8.77
CA ASP A 189 -7.43 -19.99 -7.44
C ASP A 189 -8.53 -21.06 -7.26
N ILE A 190 -9.41 -21.23 -8.26
CA ILE A 190 -10.55 -22.16 -8.21
C ILE A 190 -10.22 -23.44 -8.97
N ASP A 191 -10.78 -24.57 -8.52
CA ASP A 191 -10.67 -25.87 -9.21
C ASP A 191 -11.00 -25.72 -10.71
N PRO A 192 -10.05 -26.05 -11.62
CA PRO A 192 -10.24 -25.98 -13.06
C PRO A 192 -11.51 -26.69 -13.57
N LYS A 193 -11.99 -27.73 -12.85
CA LYS A 193 -13.24 -28.43 -13.20
C LYS A 193 -14.47 -27.52 -13.14
N LEU A 194 -14.45 -26.52 -12.26
CA LEU A 194 -15.54 -25.57 -12.10
C LEU A 194 -15.45 -24.40 -13.09
N HIS A 195 -14.33 -24.19 -13.77
CA HIS A 195 -14.14 -23.08 -14.70
C HIS A 195 -15.18 -23.07 -15.80
N VAL A 196 -15.48 -24.23 -16.39
CA VAL A 196 -16.50 -24.37 -17.46
C VAL A 196 -17.87 -23.89 -17.00
N VAL A 197 -18.26 -24.23 -15.77
CA VAL A 197 -19.53 -23.83 -15.17
C VAL A 197 -19.53 -22.34 -14.84
N LEU A 198 -18.41 -21.84 -14.34
CA LEU A 198 -18.26 -20.44 -13.93
C LEU A 198 -18.20 -19.49 -15.12
N GLN A 199 -17.67 -19.94 -16.26
CA GLN A 199 -17.60 -19.17 -17.51
C GLN A 199 -18.87 -19.30 -18.35
N TYR A 200 -19.81 -20.17 -17.99
CA TYR A 200 -21.01 -20.41 -18.78
C TYR A 200 -21.94 -19.18 -18.81
N GLU A 201 -22.02 -18.55 -19.97
CA GLU A 201 -22.70 -17.27 -20.19
C GLU A 201 -24.19 -17.32 -19.78
N THR A 202 -24.91 -18.39 -20.12
CA THR A 202 -26.34 -18.52 -19.75
C THR A 202 -26.54 -18.50 -18.24
N ARG A 203 -25.65 -19.13 -17.47
CA ARG A 203 -25.68 -19.07 -16.01
C ARG A 203 -25.43 -17.65 -15.53
N ILE A 204 -24.40 -16.98 -16.06
CA ILE A 204 -24.06 -15.60 -15.70
C ILE A 204 -25.26 -14.68 -15.96
N GLN A 205 -25.94 -14.86 -17.10
CA GLN A 205 -27.17 -14.14 -17.44
C GLN A 205 -28.32 -14.44 -16.47
N MET A 206 -28.51 -15.70 -16.09
CA MET A 206 -29.56 -16.11 -15.15
C MET A 206 -29.38 -15.55 -13.73
N LEU A 207 -28.15 -15.24 -13.31
CA LEU A 207 -27.95 -14.56 -12.03
C LEU A 207 -28.71 -13.23 -12.00
N GLY A 208 -28.85 -12.54 -13.15
CA GLY A 208 -29.70 -11.34 -13.31
C GLY A 208 -29.28 -10.11 -12.49
N ILE A 209 -28.33 -10.25 -11.57
CA ILE A 209 -27.89 -9.21 -10.62
C ILE A 209 -27.24 -8.04 -11.35
N HIS A 210 -26.53 -8.33 -12.44
CA HIS A 210 -25.85 -7.31 -13.25
C HIS A 210 -26.83 -6.47 -14.08
N ARG A 211 -28.04 -6.98 -14.41
CA ARG A 211 -29.03 -6.24 -15.19
C ARG A 211 -29.67 -5.12 -14.39
N ARG A 212 -29.61 -5.20 -13.06
CA ARG A 212 -30.16 -4.18 -12.16
C ARG A 212 -29.32 -2.90 -12.21
N TYR A 213 -28.00 -2.99 -12.34
CA TYR A 213 -27.13 -1.83 -12.15
C TYR A 213 -26.47 -1.39 -13.45
N GLN A 214 -27.02 -0.37 -14.11
CA GLN A 214 -26.48 0.16 -15.35
C GLN A 214 -25.07 0.76 -15.21
N HIS A 215 -24.68 1.19 -14.01
CA HIS A 215 -23.40 1.82 -13.75
C HIS A 215 -22.30 0.84 -13.33
N ILE A 216 -22.63 -0.42 -13.01
CA ILE A 216 -21.69 -1.44 -12.57
C ILE A 216 -21.39 -2.40 -13.74
N PRO A 217 -20.12 -2.65 -14.11
CA PRO A 217 -19.73 -3.65 -15.09
C PRO A 217 -19.80 -5.05 -14.48
N GLN A 218 -20.03 -6.04 -15.33
CA GLN A 218 -19.89 -7.43 -14.95
C GLN A 218 -18.42 -7.78 -14.68
N PRO A 219 -18.14 -8.70 -13.75
CA PRO A 219 -16.82 -9.29 -13.63
C PRO A 219 -16.47 -10.06 -14.91
N ASP A 220 -15.21 -9.98 -15.32
CA ASP A 220 -14.70 -10.80 -16.42
C ASP A 220 -14.69 -12.28 -16.01
N PRO A 221 -15.45 -13.15 -16.69
CA PRO A 221 -15.55 -14.57 -16.34
C PRO A 221 -14.24 -15.33 -16.48
N PHE A 222 -13.24 -14.79 -17.19
CA PHE A 222 -11.93 -15.40 -17.36
C PHE A 222 -10.91 -14.94 -16.31
N ALA A 223 -11.16 -13.81 -15.63
CA ALA A 223 -10.24 -13.26 -14.64
C ALA A 223 -10.71 -13.48 -13.20
N ALA A 224 -12.02 -13.52 -12.96
CA ALA A 224 -12.59 -13.61 -11.62
C ALA A 224 -13.71 -14.63 -11.53
N CYS A 225 -13.88 -15.21 -10.35
CA CYS A 225 -15.02 -16.07 -10.05
C CYS A 225 -16.35 -15.33 -10.25
N THR A 226 -17.27 -15.96 -10.96
CA THR A 226 -18.60 -15.41 -11.21
C THR A 226 -19.67 -15.98 -10.28
N CYS A 227 -19.33 -16.75 -9.24
CA CYS A 227 -20.33 -17.24 -8.28
C CYS A 227 -21.09 -16.07 -7.63
N LEU A 228 -22.29 -16.32 -7.11
CA LEU A 228 -23.18 -15.28 -6.56
C LEU A 228 -22.44 -14.37 -5.57
N THR A 229 -21.75 -14.95 -4.59
CA THR A 229 -20.94 -14.22 -3.61
C THR A 229 -19.85 -13.36 -4.28
N CYS A 230 -19.11 -13.87 -5.26
CA CYS A 230 -18.04 -13.10 -5.91
C CYS A 230 -18.59 -11.97 -6.78
N VAL A 231 -19.75 -12.16 -7.41
CA VAL A 231 -20.45 -11.09 -8.14
C VAL A 231 -20.88 -9.98 -7.19
N LEU A 232 -21.45 -10.31 -6.02
CA LEU A 232 -21.84 -9.31 -5.02
C LEU A 232 -20.63 -8.57 -4.44
N ARG A 233 -19.52 -9.28 -4.16
CA ARG A 233 -18.26 -8.67 -3.74
C ARG A 233 -17.69 -7.73 -4.80
N TRP A 234 -17.75 -8.12 -6.07
CA TRP A 234 -17.34 -7.28 -7.20
C TRP A 234 -18.17 -6.00 -7.26
N GLN A 235 -19.50 -6.12 -7.17
CA GLN A 235 -20.41 -4.97 -7.18
C GLN A 235 -20.11 -4.01 -6.01
N ALA A 236 -19.91 -4.55 -4.81
CA ALA A 236 -19.58 -3.76 -3.63
C ALA A 236 -18.28 -2.96 -3.78
N LEU A 237 -17.21 -3.57 -4.29
CA LEU A 237 -15.94 -2.88 -4.54
C LEU A 237 -16.08 -1.82 -5.64
N PHE A 238 -16.86 -2.12 -6.67
CA PHE A 238 -17.14 -1.16 -7.74
C PHE A 238 -17.86 0.07 -7.21
N THR A 239 -18.89 -0.12 -6.37
CA THR A 239 -19.63 0.97 -5.73
C THR A 239 -18.71 1.89 -4.93
N ILE A 240 -17.71 1.35 -4.21
CA ILE A 240 -16.73 2.18 -3.50
C ILE A 240 -16.00 3.13 -4.46
N ILE A 241 -15.49 2.59 -5.55
CA ILE A 241 -14.64 3.36 -6.48
C ILE A 241 -15.49 4.34 -7.29
N ASP A 242 -16.68 3.93 -7.73
CA ASP A 242 -17.63 4.80 -8.43
C ASP A 242 -18.10 5.93 -7.50
N PHE A 243 -18.46 5.62 -6.24
CA PHE A 243 -18.81 6.63 -5.24
C PHE A 243 -17.66 7.60 -4.96
N ASN A 244 -16.42 7.13 -4.90
CA ASN A 244 -15.24 7.97 -4.76
C ASN A 244 -15.11 8.97 -5.92
N TYR A 245 -15.37 8.53 -7.15
CA TYR A 245 -15.30 9.39 -8.33
C TYR A 245 -16.27 10.57 -8.25
N TRP A 246 -17.45 10.37 -7.67
CA TRP A 246 -18.49 11.39 -7.56
C TRP A 246 -18.43 12.23 -6.28
N GLN A 247 -17.46 12.01 -5.38
CA GLN A 247 -17.37 12.77 -4.13
C GLN A 247 -17.30 14.28 -4.34
N GLU A 248 -16.57 14.75 -5.35
CA GLU A 248 -16.46 16.19 -5.63
C GLU A 248 -17.81 16.80 -6.02
N ASN A 249 -18.60 16.09 -6.84
CA ASN A 249 -19.96 16.50 -7.19
C ASN A 249 -20.85 16.58 -5.95
N LEU A 250 -20.79 15.55 -5.10
CA LEU A 250 -21.57 15.48 -3.86
C LEU A 250 -21.18 16.58 -2.85
N ALA A 251 -19.89 16.88 -2.74
CA ALA A 251 -19.38 17.92 -1.85
C ALA A 251 -19.73 19.34 -2.36
N SER A 252 -19.72 19.55 -3.68
CA SER A 252 -20.06 20.83 -4.30
C SER A 252 -21.56 21.03 -4.55
N GLY A 253 -22.39 20.02 -4.28
CA GLY A 253 -23.83 20.04 -4.58
C GLY A 253 -24.14 20.04 -6.07
N LYS A 254 -23.18 19.66 -6.93
CA LYS A 254 -23.39 19.53 -8.37
C LYS A 254 -24.11 18.20 -8.64
N PRO A 255 -25.22 18.20 -9.40
CA PRO A 255 -25.95 16.97 -9.68
C PRO A 255 -25.08 15.98 -10.45
N ILE A 256 -25.21 14.69 -10.11
CA ILE A 256 -24.56 13.61 -10.85
C ILE A 256 -25.34 13.37 -12.16
N PRO A 257 -24.67 13.26 -13.32
CA PRO A 257 -25.33 12.96 -14.59
C PRO A 257 -26.13 11.65 -14.53
N VAL A 258 -27.42 11.74 -14.85
CA VAL A 258 -28.31 10.58 -14.94
C VAL A 258 -28.06 9.87 -16.27
N ILE A 259 -27.95 8.54 -16.24
CA ILE A 259 -27.85 7.72 -17.45
C ILE A 259 -29.26 7.59 -18.05
N PRO A 260 -29.49 8.02 -19.31
CA PRO A 260 -30.76 7.82 -19.97
C PRO A 260 -31.07 6.32 -20.12
N ARG A 261 -32.36 5.96 -20.10
CA ARG A 261 -32.78 4.58 -20.37
C ARG A 261 -32.28 4.16 -21.76
N ASP A 262 -31.82 2.92 -21.85
CA ASP A 262 -31.35 2.27 -23.08
C ASP A 262 -30.14 2.92 -23.77
N GLN A 263 -29.45 3.85 -23.09
CA GLN A 263 -28.21 4.45 -23.56
C GLN A 263 -27.06 4.13 -22.63
N ILE A 264 -25.90 3.85 -23.22
CA ILE A 264 -24.63 3.71 -22.49
C ILE A 264 -23.73 4.86 -22.96
N PRO A 265 -23.78 6.02 -22.28
CA PRO A 265 -22.99 7.16 -22.71
C PRO A 265 -21.50 6.86 -22.59
N GLU A 266 -20.70 7.47 -23.45
CA GLU A 266 -19.28 7.13 -23.59
C GLU A 266 -18.49 7.36 -22.30
N TRP A 267 -18.77 8.47 -21.60
CA TRP A 267 -18.16 8.77 -20.30
C TRP A 267 -18.39 7.64 -19.27
N ASN A 268 -19.54 6.96 -19.34
CA ASN A 268 -19.87 5.87 -18.42
C ASN A 268 -19.11 4.59 -18.77
N LYS A 269 -18.88 4.32 -20.06
CA LYS A 269 -18.04 3.19 -20.49
C LYS A 269 -16.60 3.38 -20.01
N THR A 270 -16.02 4.54 -20.27
CA THR A 270 -14.67 4.89 -19.83
C THR A 270 -14.53 4.80 -18.31
N LEU A 271 -15.53 5.28 -17.57
CA LEU A 271 -15.54 5.18 -16.12
C LEU A 271 -15.57 3.71 -15.66
N LYS A 272 -16.48 2.89 -16.21
CA LYS A 272 -16.56 1.44 -15.92
C LYS A 272 -15.26 0.71 -16.18
N GLU A 273 -14.61 0.96 -17.32
CA GLU A 273 -13.34 0.33 -17.67
C GLU A 273 -12.22 0.73 -16.72
N ARG A 274 -12.19 2.02 -16.32
CA ARG A 274 -11.19 2.51 -15.35
C ARG A 274 -11.36 1.87 -13.98
N THR A 275 -12.59 1.82 -13.48
CA THR A 275 -12.89 1.27 -12.16
C THR A 275 -12.76 -0.26 -12.15
N ALA A 276 -13.15 -0.97 -13.21
CA ALA A 276 -12.92 -2.41 -13.36
C ALA A 276 -11.41 -2.75 -13.31
N ARG A 277 -10.55 -1.97 -13.97
CA ARG A 277 -9.09 -2.14 -13.89
C ARG A 277 -8.54 -2.01 -12.48
N ILE A 278 -9.10 -1.10 -11.66
CA ILE A 278 -8.68 -0.93 -10.27
C ILE A 278 -9.06 -2.17 -9.45
N VAL A 279 -10.29 -2.68 -9.60
CA VAL A 279 -10.73 -3.90 -8.90
C VAL A 279 -9.90 -5.10 -9.32
N LEU A 280 -9.64 -5.29 -10.62
CA LEU A 280 -8.77 -6.36 -11.12
C LEU A 280 -7.34 -6.25 -10.58
N ARG A 281 -6.82 -5.02 -10.44
CA ARG A 281 -5.51 -4.80 -9.80
C ARG A 281 -5.54 -5.18 -8.31
N ALA A 282 -6.63 -4.90 -7.61
CA ALA A 282 -6.80 -5.28 -6.20
C ALA A 282 -6.86 -6.79 -5.97
N LEU A 283 -7.29 -7.57 -6.96
CA LEU A 283 -7.20 -9.04 -6.90
C LEU A 283 -5.74 -9.53 -6.89
N LYS A 284 -4.82 -8.80 -7.52
CA LYS A 284 -3.41 -9.17 -7.64
C LYS A 284 -2.51 -8.49 -6.59
N SER A 285 -2.91 -7.31 -6.11
CA SER A 285 -2.14 -6.46 -5.20
C SER A 285 -2.91 -6.24 -3.91
N PRO A 286 -2.50 -6.88 -2.79
CA PRO A 286 -3.09 -6.65 -1.47
C PRO A 286 -3.05 -5.19 -1.03
N LEU A 287 -2.05 -4.43 -1.48
CA LEU A 287 -1.92 -3.02 -1.13
C LEU A 287 -2.97 -2.17 -1.87
N MET A 288 -3.29 -2.54 -3.12
CA MET A 288 -4.39 -1.91 -3.85
C MET A 288 -5.75 -2.21 -3.21
N TYR A 289 -5.94 -3.40 -2.64
CA TYR A 289 -7.12 -3.69 -1.83
C TYR A 289 -7.21 -2.79 -0.59
N ALA A 290 -6.11 -2.64 0.16
CA ALA A 290 -6.06 -1.73 1.30
C ALA A 290 -6.37 -0.28 0.88
N ARG A 291 -5.92 0.15 -0.30
CA ARG A 291 -6.25 1.47 -0.87
C ARG A 291 -7.74 1.62 -1.18
N ILE A 292 -8.43 0.59 -1.66
CA ILE A 292 -9.89 0.66 -1.86
C ILE A 292 -10.59 0.84 -0.50
N LEU A 293 -10.14 0.15 0.56
CA LEU A 293 -10.72 0.33 1.90
C LEU A 293 -10.47 1.75 2.45
N GLU A 294 -9.27 2.29 2.25
CA GLU A 294 -8.95 3.69 2.60
C GLU A 294 -9.89 4.67 1.87
N MET A 295 -10.08 4.49 0.56
CA MET A 295 -11.02 5.31 -0.23
C MET A 295 -12.44 5.21 0.34
N HIS A 296 -12.89 4.01 0.70
CA HIS A 296 -14.21 3.84 1.28
C HIS A 296 -14.37 4.52 2.64
N LEU A 297 -13.35 4.44 3.51
CA LEU A 297 -13.36 5.13 4.79
C LEU A 297 -13.47 6.64 4.58
N MET A 298 -12.66 7.21 3.69
CA MET A 298 -12.70 8.64 3.36
C MET A 298 -14.09 9.06 2.84
N ASN A 299 -14.66 8.28 1.92
CA ASN A 299 -16.01 8.52 1.39
C ASN A 299 -17.07 8.46 2.48
N THR A 300 -16.95 7.50 3.40
CA THR A 300 -17.88 7.31 4.51
C THR A 300 -17.82 8.49 5.49
N CYS A 301 -16.62 8.92 5.87
CA CYS A 301 -16.44 10.10 6.73
C CYS A 301 -17.01 11.37 6.07
N ALA A 302 -16.73 11.60 4.79
CA ALA A 302 -17.27 12.73 4.04
C ALA A 302 -18.81 12.68 3.94
N ALA A 303 -19.38 11.49 3.72
CA ALA A 303 -20.81 11.30 3.66
C ALA A 303 -21.50 11.54 5.01
N ILE A 304 -20.97 11.00 6.12
CA ILE A 304 -21.49 11.24 7.47
C ILE A 304 -21.51 12.74 7.78
N LYS A 305 -20.41 13.45 7.49
CA LYS A 305 -20.35 14.92 7.67
C LYS A 305 -21.44 15.62 6.87
N ARG A 306 -21.51 15.35 5.57
CA ARG A 306 -22.51 15.94 4.67
C ARG A 306 -23.94 15.70 5.15
N GLN A 307 -24.25 14.49 5.61
CA GLN A 307 -25.58 14.15 6.11
C GLN A 307 -25.89 14.80 7.46
N THR A 308 -24.93 14.84 8.37
CA THR A 308 -25.09 15.43 9.70
C THR A 308 -25.28 16.95 9.63
N GLU A 309 -24.60 17.61 8.69
CA GLU A 309 -24.75 19.05 8.44
C GLU A 309 -26.08 19.40 7.75
N ASN A 310 -26.69 18.44 7.06
CA ASN A 310 -27.97 18.64 6.38
C ASN A 310 -29.13 18.67 7.39
N ARG A 311 -29.52 19.87 7.82
CA ARG A 311 -30.65 20.11 8.75
C ARG A 311 -32.00 19.54 8.27
N GLY A 312 -32.15 19.27 6.97
CA GLY A 312 -33.35 18.65 6.40
C GLY A 312 -33.43 17.14 6.63
N ASN A 313 -32.30 16.47 6.84
CA ASN A 313 -32.25 15.04 7.10
C ASN A 313 -32.44 14.77 8.60
N ARG A 314 -33.53 14.10 8.97
CA ARG A 314 -33.85 13.72 10.36
C ARG A 314 -33.61 12.24 10.65
N ARG A 315 -32.95 11.52 9.74
CA ARG A 315 -32.62 10.10 9.94
C ARG A 315 -31.61 9.96 11.07
N ARG A 316 -31.57 8.78 11.69
CA ARG A 316 -30.50 8.46 12.64
C ARG A 316 -29.19 8.32 11.86
N HIS A 317 -28.17 9.05 12.26
CA HIS A 317 -26.85 9.05 11.66
C HIS A 317 -25.86 8.19 12.45
N PHE A 318 -24.76 7.79 11.81
CA PHE A 318 -23.61 7.26 12.52
C PHE A 318 -22.95 8.36 13.34
N THR A 319 -22.54 8.02 14.56
CA THR A 319 -21.78 8.94 15.40
C THR A 319 -20.32 8.88 14.97
N MET A 320 -19.76 10.03 14.62
CA MET A 320 -18.35 10.17 14.25
C MET A 320 -17.81 11.45 14.88
N THR A 321 -16.75 11.34 15.66
CA THR A 321 -16.05 12.49 16.23
C THR A 321 -14.94 12.97 15.31
N GLN A 322 -14.41 14.19 15.54
CA GLN A 322 -13.25 14.68 14.79
C GLN A 322 -12.01 13.78 15.01
N ALA A 323 -11.84 13.25 16.23
CA ALA A 323 -10.75 12.33 16.54
C ALA A 323 -10.85 11.00 15.76
N ASP A 324 -12.07 10.50 15.51
CA ASP A 324 -12.29 9.29 14.71
C ASP A 324 -11.85 9.51 13.26
N GLU A 325 -12.21 10.67 12.69
CA GLU A 325 -11.77 11.03 11.34
C GLU A 325 -10.25 11.19 11.26
N ASP A 326 -9.65 11.92 12.20
CA ASP A 326 -8.21 12.18 12.23
C ASP A 326 -7.40 10.88 12.44
N SER A 327 -7.98 9.89 13.15
CA SER A 327 -7.35 8.57 13.31
C SER A 327 -7.15 7.83 11.99
N GLY A 328 -8.03 8.07 11.01
CA GLY A 328 -8.08 7.32 9.76
C GLY A 328 -8.31 5.82 9.98
N THR A 329 -9.09 5.46 11.01
CA THR A 329 -9.50 4.08 11.32
C THR A 329 -11.02 3.94 11.23
N ASP A 330 -11.48 2.71 11.02
CA ASP A 330 -12.92 2.41 10.89
C ASP A 330 -13.59 1.98 12.22
N SER A 331 -12.89 2.13 13.34
CA SER A 331 -13.31 1.64 14.67
C SER A 331 -14.67 2.20 15.12
N PHE A 332 -14.99 3.44 14.75
CA PHE A 332 -16.27 4.06 15.10
C PHE A 332 -17.47 3.35 14.44
N LEU A 333 -17.26 2.60 13.36
CA LEU A 333 -18.31 1.82 12.69
C LEU A 333 -18.72 0.56 13.47
N GLU A 334 -18.01 0.20 14.54
CA GLU A 334 -18.39 -0.89 15.45
C GLU A 334 -19.52 -0.47 16.41
N GLN A 335 -19.72 0.83 16.62
CA GLN A 335 -20.79 1.34 17.46
C GLN A 335 -22.17 1.00 16.89
N GLU A 336 -23.19 1.06 17.75
CA GLU A 336 -24.57 0.91 17.32
C GLU A 336 -24.93 2.05 16.35
N GLY A 337 -25.38 1.68 15.15
CA GLY A 337 -25.71 2.61 14.09
C GLY A 337 -27.03 2.27 13.39
N PRO A 338 -27.49 3.15 12.49
CA PRO A 338 -28.62 2.84 11.62
C PRO A 338 -28.33 1.59 10.79
N SER A 339 -29.40 0.97 10.27
CA SER A 339 -29.26 -0.15 9.34
C SER A 339 -28.41 0.26 8.15
N THR A 340 -27.53 -0.63 7.72
CA THR A 340 -26.74 -0.43 6.51
C THR A 340 -27.66 -0.11 5.32
N ALA A 341 -27.30 0.93 4.55
CA ALA A 341 -27.98 1.22 3.30
C ALA A 341 -27.78 0.11 2.27
N ASP A 342 -28.84 -0.21 1.52
CA ASP A 342 -28.74 -1.07 0.35
C ASP A 342 -27.91 -0.40 -0.75
N MET A 343 -27.35 -1.22 -1.65
CA MET A 343 -26.57 -0.72 -2.77
C MET A 343 -27.44 0.14 -3.70
N PRO A 344 -27.06 1.40 -3.99
CA PRO A 344 -27.82 2.29 -4.84
C PRO A 344 -28.07 1.71 -6.24
N PHE A 345 -29.32 1.76 -6.71
CA PHE A 345 -29.69 1.29 -8.05
C PHE A 345 -29.12 2.19 -9.16
N GLN A 346 -29.17 3.49 -8.92
CA GLN A 346 -28.64 4.55 -9.77
C GLN A 346 -27.74 5.47 -8.93
N ARG A 347 -26.92 6.29 -9.61
CA ARG A 347 -25.94 7.17 -8.95
C ARG A 347 -26.56 8.34 -8.21
N ASP A 348 -27.81 8.69 -8.53
CA ASP A 348 -28.61 9.65 -7.76
C ASP A 348 -28.79 9.21 -6.30
N GLY A 349 -28.83 7.90 -6.04
CA GLY A 349 -28.88 7.34 -4.69
C GLY A 349 -27.64 7.64 -3.84
N TYR A 350 -26.52 8.08 -4.44
CA TYR A 350 -25.31 8.45 -3.69
C TYR A 350 -25.51 9.68 -2.81
N ASP A 351 -26.47 10.55 -3.14
CA ASP A 351 -26.80 11.71 -2.31
C ASP A 351 -27.29 11.28 -0.92
N LEU A 352 -28.02 10.17 -0.83
CA LEU A 352 -28.57 9.62 0.40
C LEU A 352 -27.70 8.53 1.04
N LEU A 353 -26.60 8.17 0.38
CA LEU A 353 -25.69 7.14 0.87
C LEU A 353 -24.80 7.74 1.97
N GLU A 354 -25.08 7.36 3.21
CA GLU A 354 -24.27 7.76 4.37
C GLU A 354 -23.17 6.73 4.64
N VAL A 355 -23.56 5.49 4.93
CA VAL A 355 -22.65 4.38 5.24
C VAL A 355 -23.09 3.13 4.49
N PHE A 356 -22.22 2.65 3.60
CA PHE A 356 -22.41 1.41 2.85
C PHE A 356 -21.51 0.32 3.40
N LEU A 357 -22.09 -0.72 3.98
CA LEU A 357 -21.40 -1.84 4.64
C LEU A 357 -22.12 -3.14 4.30
N PRO A 358 -22.01 -3.59 3.04
CA PRO A 358 -22.74 -4.75 2.56
C PRO A 358 -22.37 -5.96 3.41
N THR A 359 -23.26 -6.95 3.44
CA THR A 359 -23.03 -8.22 4.17
C THR A 359 -22.94 -8.08 5.70
N ARG A 360 -23.38 -6.94 6.24
CA ARG A 360 -23.44 -6.65 7.68
C ARG A 360 -24.88 -6.37 8.13
N THR A 361 -25.27 -6.89 9.29
CA THR A 361 -26.60 -6.67 9.87
C THR A 361 -26.50 -6.50 11.39
N TRP A 362 -27.30 -5.58 11.96
CA TRP A 362 -27.38 -5.40 13.40
C TRP A 362 -28.28 -6.46 14.04
N LEU A 363 -27.73 -7.28 14.93
CA LEU A 363 -28.51 -8.23 15.72
C LEU A 363 -28.97 -7.56 17.01
N LYS A 364 -30.23 -7.10 17.04
CA LYS A 364 -30.81 -6.41 18.21
C LYS A 364 -30.71 -7.21 19.50
N ASN A 365 -30.90 -8.53 19.42
CA ASN A 365 -30.91 -9.42 20.58
C ASN A 365 -29.52 -9.61 21.21
N GLU A 366 -28.46 -9.51 20.39
CA GLU A 366 -27.08 -9.75 20.80
C GLU A 366 -26.28 -8.44 20.89
N THR A 367 -26.91 -7.31 20.60
CA THR A 367 -26.31 -5.96 20.60
C THR A 367 -24.97 -5.90 19.87
N ARG A 368 -24.88 -6.61 18.74
CA ARG A 368 -23.64 -6.70 17.94
C ARG A 368 -23.91 -6.72 16.45
N TRP A 369 -22.89 -6.36 15.69
CA TRP A 369 -22.84 -6.55 14.25
C TRP A 369 -22.60 -8.03 13.91
N ALA A 370 -23.48 -8.59 13.09
CA ALA A 370 -23.26 -9.86 12.41
C ALA A 370 -22.75 -9.62 10.99
N TYR A 371 -21.86 -10.50 10.54
CA TYR A 371 -21.24 -10.45 9.22
C TYR A 371 -21.52 -11.73 8.46
N MET A 372 -21.53 -11.64 7.13
CA MET A 372 -21.68 -12.81 6.29
C MET A 372 -20.55 -13.82 6.54
N PRO A 373 -20.89 -15.10 6.71
CA PRO A 373 -19.91 -16.17 6.92
C PRO A 373 -18.85 -16.25 5.80
N ALA A 374 -17.67 -16.78 6.13
CA ALA A 374 -16.56 -16.92 5.17
C ALA A 374 -16.81 -18.02 4.13
N ASP A 375 -17.46 -19.10 4.55
CA ASP A 375 -17.74 -20.33 3.79
C ASP A 375 -18.86 -20.18 2.74
N ILE A 376 -19.52 -19.01 2.67
CA ILE A 376 -20.63 -18.80 1.73
C ILE A 376 -20.17 -18.90 0.27
N HIS A 377 -18.90 -18.55 0.00
CA HIS A 377 -18.29 -18.73 -1.32
C HIS A 377 -18.24 -20.22 -1.72
N ASP A 378 -17.80 -21.09 -0.80
CA ASP A 378 -17.69 -22.52 -1.05
C ASP A 378 -19.06 -23.15 -1.24
N ARG A 379 -20.06 -22.70 -0.48
CA ARG A 379 -21.46 -23.09 -0.65
C ARG A 379 -22.00 -22.69 -2.02
N ASP A 380 -21.70 -21.48 -2.48
CA ASP A 380 -22.11 -21.01 -3.82
C ASP A 380 -21.42 -21.79 -4.94
N LEU A 381 -20.14 -22.16 -4.77
CA LEU A 381 -19.43 -23.02 -5.71
C LEU A 381 -20.04 -24.42 -5.77
N ALA A 382 -20.32 -25.03 -4.63
CA ALA A 382 -20.97 -26.34 -4.56
C ALA A 382 -22.37 -26.32 -5.21
N TRP A 383 -23.12 -25.24 -5.00
CA TRP A 383 -24.42 -25.04 -5.63
C TRP A 383 -24.30 -24.88 -7.15
N ALA A 384 -23.33 -24.08 -7.63
CA ALA A 384 -23.08 -23.89 -9.04
C ALA A 384 -22.68 -25.22 -9.70
N ALA A 385 -21.76 -25.96 -9.08
CA ALA A 385 -21.33 -27.28 -9.53
C ALA A 385 -22.50 -28.27 -9.64
N LYS A 386 -23.39 -28.31 -8.64
CA LYS A 386 -24.54 -29.23 -8.62
C LYS A 386 -25.58 -28.89 -9.68
N ARG A 387 -25.94 -27.61 -9.81
CA ARG A 387 -27.04 -27.17 -10.68
C ARG A 387 -26.65 -27.05 -12.15
N TRP A 388 -25.37 -26.79 -12.43
CA TRP A 388 -24.89 -26.45 -13.76
C TRP A 388 -23.79 -27.39 -14.26
N ASN A 389 -23.67 -28.57 -13.66
CA ASN A 389 -22.72 -29.58 -14.11
C ASN A 389 -22.91 -29.85 -15.61
N PRO A 390 -21.84 -29.77 -16.44
CA PRO A 390 -21.94 -29.98 -17.89
C PRO A 390 -22.47 -31.37 -18.28
N VAL A 391 -22.46 -32.37 -17.39
CA VAL A 391 -23.13 -33.67 -17.61
C VAL A 391 -24.66 -33.51 -17.71
N PHE A 392 -25.25 -32.50 -17.07
CA PHE A 392 -26.69 -32.20 -17.09
C PHE A 392 -27.06 -30.98 -17.94
N ALA A 393 -26.08 -30.18 -18.41
CA ALA A 393 -26.33 -29.04 -19.29
C ALA A 393 -26.71 -29.44 -20.74
N ALA A 394 -26.67 -30.75 -21.05
CA ALA A 394 -27.14 -31.30 -22.33
C ALA A 394 -28.65 -31.58 -22.35
N GLU A 395 -29.33 -31.60 -21.20
CA GLU A 395 -30.78 -31.68 -21.16
C GLU A 395 -31.37 -30.29 -20.94
N PRO A 396 -32.10 -29.72 -21.92
CA PRO A 396 -32.79 -28.46 -21.72
C PRO A 396 -33.80 -28.64 -20.57
N ILE A 397 -33.70 -27.77 -19.57
CA ILE A 397 -34.69 -27.65 -18.50
C ILE A 397 -36.08 -27.51 -19.17
N PRO A 398 -37.01 -28.46 -18.97
CA PRO A 398 -38.35 -28.34 -19.50
C PRO A 398 -38.96 -27.03 -19.00
N LYS A 399 -39.52 -26.23 -19.90
CA LYS A 399 -40.08 -24.90 -19.57
C LYS A 399 -41.28 -24.95 -18.61
N ASP A 400 -41.77 -26.14 -18.28
CA ASP A 400 -42.97 -26.35 -17.49
C ASP A 400 -42.63 -27.08 -16.19
N SER A 401 -42.15 -26.33 -15.20
CA SER A 401 -42.28 -26.75 -13.80
C SER A 401 -42.84 -25.56 -13.03
N GLU A 402 -44.14 -25.37 -13.17
CA GLU A 402 -44.96 -24.54 -12.30
C GLU A 402 -44.94 -25.11 -10.88
N VAL A 403 -44.52 -24.29 -9.91
CA VAL A 403 -44.97 -24.33 -8.51
C VAL A 403 -45.19 -22.89 -8.05
#